data_AF-A0A918S5H4-F1
#
_entry.id   AF-A0A918S5H4-F1
#
_cell.length_a   1.000
_cell.length_b   1.000
_cell.length_c   1.000
_cell.angle_alpha   90.00
_cell.angle_beta   90.00
_cell.angle_gamma   90.00
#
_symmetry.space_group_name_H-M   'P 1'
#
loop_
_entity.id
_entity.type
_entity.pdbx_description
1 polymer ?
#
loop_
_entity_poly.entity_id
_entity_poly.type
_entity_poly.pdbx_seq_one_letter_code
_entity_poly.pdbx_strand_id
1 'polypeptide(L)'
;MRRLVATLFMVFCCTPQLAAAPAPTDHVFGRAAEILLQRLVVANVAGMNCEDFALTDAEWLLIVDTADQLADQMQLTVERYDADYYGPAFHALDVTGFCANEGPKIAGLIKELMKRGGTLEDVTFD
;
A
#
# COMPACT_ATOMS: atom_id res chain seq x y z
N MET A 1 17.54 -30.61 -60.50
CA MET A 1 16.50 -30.42 -59.46
C MET A 1 17.20 -30.10 -58.13
N ARG A 2 17.29 -28.82 -57.75
CA ARG A 2 17.84 -28.38 -56.44
C ARG A 2 16.68 -27.94 -55.56
N ARG A 3 16.46 -28.64 -54.45
CA ARG A 3 15.48 -28.24 -53.42
C ARG A 3 16.18 -27.31 -52.44
N LEU A 4 15.72 -26.06 -52.34
CA LEU A 4 16.12 -25.11 -51.30
C LEU A 4 15.30 -25.44 -50.04
N VAL A 5 15.98 -25.78 -48.94
CA VAL A 5 15.39 -25.88 -47.60
C VAL A 5 15.60 -24.53 -46.93
N ALA A 6 14.53 -23.78 -46.74
CA ALA A 6 14.55 -22.54 -45.97
C ALA A 6 14.38 -22.88 -44.49
N THR A 7 15.47 -22.84 -43.73
CA THR A 7 15.44 -22.99 -42.27
C THR A 7 14.99 -21.66 -41.66
N LEU A 8 13.76 -21.62 -41.18
CA LEU A 8 13.21 -20.49 -40.43
C LEU A 8 13.83 -20.47 -39.03
N PHE A 9 14.74 -19.53 -38.77
CA PHE A 9 15.26 -19.26 -37.43
C PHE A 9 14.20 -18.48 -36.65
N MET A 10 13.53 -19.14 -35.70
CA MET A 10 12.60 -18.50 -34.76
C MET A 10 13.44 -17.85 -33.65
N VAL A 11 13.67 -16.54 -33.75
CA VAL A 11 14.31 -15.77 -32.69
C VAL A 11 13.28 -15.56 -31.57
N PHE A 12 13.43 -16.29 -30.47
CA PHE A 12 12.74 -15.99 -29.21
C PHE A 12 13.34 -14.68 -28.66
N CYS A 13 12.65 -13.55 -28.87
CA CYS A 13 12.91 -12.34 -28.11
C CYS A 13 12.49 -12.60 -26.65
N CYS A 14 13.41 -13.08 -25.82
CA CYS A 14 13.31 -12.90 -24.37
C CYS A 14 13.48 -11.41 -24.10
N THR A 15 12.39 -10.64 -24.13
CA THR A 15 12.36 -9.36 -23.43
C THR A 15 12.62 -9.66 -21.95
N PRO A 16 13.65 -9.08 -21.32
CA PRO A 16 13.79 -9.18 -19.88
C PRO A 16 12.54 -8.53 -19.28
N GLN A 17 11.65 -9.35 -18.71
CA GLN A 17 10.60 -8.86 -17.84
C GLN A 17 11.34 -8.20 -16.67
N LEU A 18 11.35 -6.86 -16.59
CA LEU A 18 11.67 -6.22 -15.33
C LEU A 18 10.68 -6.82 -14.33
N ALA A 19 11.17 -7.56 -13.34
CA ALA A 19 10.34 -7.99 -12.24
C ALA A 19 9.69 -6.72 -11.65
N ALA A 20 8.38 -6.77 -11.41
CA ALA A 20 7.71 -5.69 -10.68
C ALA A 20 8.48 -5.44 -9.37
N ALA A 21 8.57 -4.19 -8.94
CA ALA A 21 9.09 -3.88 -7.62
C ALA A 21 8.29 -4.68 -6.57
N PRO A 22 8.93 -5.12 -5.47
CA PRO A 22 8.21 -5.82 -4.42
C PRO A 22 7.06 -4.94 -3.89
N ALA A 23 5.91 -5.54 -3.62
CA ALA A 23 4.81 -4.79 -3.03
C ALA A 23 5.17 -4.44 -1.57
N PRO A 24 4.66 -3.31 -1.01
CA PRO A 24 4.88 -2.98 0.39
C PRO A 24 4.46 -4.09 1.38
N THR A 25 3.55 -4.95 0.94
CA THR A 25 2.95 -6.05 1.69
C THR A 25 3.70 -7.38 1.52
N ASP A 26 4.72 -7.44 0.67
CA ASP A 26 5.49 -8.67 0.44
C ASP A 26 6.08 -9.20 1.75
N HIS A 27 5.85 -10.49 1.98
CA HIS A 27 6.28 -11.21 3.19
C HIS A 27 5.70 -10.68 4.52
N VAL A 28 4.61 -9.92 4.49
CA VAL A 28 3.90 -9.45 5.68
C VAL A 28 2.67 -10.33 5.93
N PHE A 29 2.68 -11.15 6.98
CA PHE A 29 1.60 -12.11 7.27
C PHE A 29 1.22 -12.17 8.75
N GLY A 30 0.06 -12.76 9.04
CA GLY A 30 -0.43 -13.01 10.39
C GLY A 30 -0.43 -11.74 11.24
N ARG A 31 0.13 -11.81 12.45
CA ARG A 31 0.16 -10.67 13.36
C ARG A 31 0.88 -9.43 12.81
N ALA A 32 1.87 -9.62 11.94
CA ALA A 32 2.57 -8.49 11.33
C ALA A 32 1.65 -7.74 10.34
N ALA A 33 0.80 -8.46 9.60
CA ALA A 33 -0.19 -7.87 8.71
C ALA A 33 -1.26 -7.09 9.49
N GLU A 34 -1.78 -7.67 10.57
CA GLU A 34 -2.74 -6.98 11.46
C GLU A 34 -2.16 -5.67 12.03
N ILE A 35 -0.92 -5.69 12.51
CA ILE A 35 -0.25 -4.51 13.07
C ILE A 35 -0.03 -3.45 11.98
N LEU A 36 0.41 -3.87 10.80
CA LEU A 36 0.63 -2.94 9.70
C LEU A 36 -0.69 -2.31 9.23
N LEU A 37 -1.75 -3.12 9.09
CA LEU A 37 -3.08 -2.63 8.72
C LEU A 37 -3.62 -1.62 9.75
N GLN A 38 -3.49 -1.91 11.04
CA GLN A 38 -3.86 -0.97 12.11
C GLN A 38 -3.12 0.37 11.97
N ARG A 39 -1.81 0.34 11.70
CA ARG A 39 -1.00 1.55 11.53
C ARG A 39 -1.43 2.35 10.30
N LEU A 40 -1.74 1.69 9.19
CA LEU A 40 -2.19 2.32 7.95
C LEU A 40 -3.54 3.01 8.15
N VAL A 41 -4.50 2.32 8.77
CA VAL A 41 -5.83 2.89 9.03
C VAL A 41 -5.75 4.08 10.00
N VAL A 42 -4.96 3.97 11.07
CA VAL A 42 -4.74 5.09 12.01
C VAL A 42 -4.06 6.27 11.30
N ALA A 43 -3.09 6.01 10.42
CA ALA A 43 -2.42 7.05 9.64
C ALA A 43 -3.38 7.72 8.64
N ASN A 44 -4.27 6.96 7.99
CA ASN A 44 -5.31 7.54 7.14
C ASN A 44 -6.25 8.45 7.94
N VAL A 45 -6.81 7.95 9.07
CA VAL A 45 -7.68 8.77 9.92
C VAL A 45 -6.97 10.02 10.43
N ALA A 46 -5.72 9.90 10.91
CA ALA A 46 -4.94 11.06 11.35
C ALA A 46 -4.64 12.03 10.20
N GLY A 47 -4.18 11.54 9.05
CA GLY A 47 -3.86 12.37 7.90
C GLY A 47 -5.05 13.11 7.29
N MET A 48 -6.26 12.55 7.43
CA MET A 48 -7.49 13.17 6.95
C MET A 48 -8.13 14.15 7.97
N ASN A 49 -7.70 14.13 9.24
CA ASN A 49 -8.37 14.89 10.31
C ASN A 49 -7.44 15.78 11.16
N CYS A 50 -6.11 15.63 11.05
CA CYS A 50 -5.14 16.40 11.79
C CYS A 50 -4.41 17.38 10.86
N GLU A 51 -4.75 18.68 10.94
CA GLU A 51 -4.29 19.73 10.00
C GLU A 51 -2.76 19.80 9.84
N ASP A 52 -2.00 19.71 10.94
CA ASP A 52 -0.52 19.76 10.91
C ASP A 52 0.15 18.51 10.31
N PHE A 53 -0.63 17.45 10.05
CA PHE A 53 -0.15 16.16 9.57
C PHE A 53 -0.92 15.67 8.34
N ALA A 54 -1.48 16.60 7.57
CA ALA A 54 -2.22 16.28 6.36
C ALA A 54 -1.37 15.48 5.37
N LEU A 55 -1.98 14.44 4.78
CA LEU A 55 -1.37 13.64 3.71
C LEU A 55 -1.46 14.38 2.38
N THR A 56 -0.43 14.27 1.55
CA THR A 56 -0.58 14.56 0.11
C THR A 56 -1.40 13.46 -0.57
N ASP A 57 -1.98 13.73 -1.74
CA ASP A 57 -2.77 12.74 -2.48
C ASP A 57 -1.97 11.46 -2.77
N ALA A 58 -0.70 11.59 -3.12
CA ALA A 58 0.20 10.46 -3.39
C ALA A 58 0.51 9.64 -2.12
N GLU A 59 0.71 10.29 -0.97
CA GLU A 59 0.92 9.60 0.31
C GLU A 59 -0.36 8.92 0.81
N TRP A 60 -1.51 9.57 0.63
CA TRP A 60 -2.82 9.00 0.93
C TRP A 60 -3.06 7.74 0.10
N LEU A 61 -2.84 7.81 -1.22
CA LEU A 61 -2.99 6.67 -2.11
C LEU A 61 -2.08 5.50 -1.71
N LEU A 62 -0.80 5.78 -1.42
CA LEU A 62 0.14 4.75 -0.94
C LEU A 62 -0.36 4.07 0.34
N ILE A 63 -0.91 4.82 1.29
CA ILE A 63 -1.44 4.27 2.54
C ILE A 63 -2.69 3.42 2.28
N VAL A 64 -3.66 3.94 1.52
CA VAL A 64 -4.94 3.28 1.26
C VAL A 64 -4.75 2.01 0.44
N ASP A 65 -4.03 2.08 -0.68
CA ASP A 65 -3.80 0.91 -1.54
C ASP A 65 -3.03 -0.20 -0.79
N THR A 66 -2.07 0.17 0.05
CA THR A 66 -1.36 -0.82 0.88
C THR A 66 -2.31 -1.46 1.91
N ALA A 67 -3.22 -0.67 2.49
CA ALA A 67 -4.17 -1.16 3.47
C ALA A 67 -5.18 -2.13 2.83
N ASP A 68 -5.67 -1.81 1.63
CA ASP A 68 -6.58 -2.66 0.85
C ASP A 68 -5.91 -3.97 0.44
N GLN A 69 -4.64 -3.92 0.00
CA GLN A 69 -3.87 -5.13 -0.29
C GLN A 69 -3.75 -6.05 0.94
N LEU A 70 -3.51 -5.50 2.14
CA LEU A 70 -3.44 -6.31 3.37
C LEU A 70 -4.80 -6.88 3.76
N ALA A 71 -5.88 -6.09 3.64
CA ALA A 71 -7.23 -6.54 3.93
C ALA A 71 -7.62 -7.72 3.01
N ASP A 72 -7.29 -7.62 1.72
CA ASP A 72 -7.48 -8.69 0.73
C ASP A 72 -6.65 -9.94 1.06
N GLN A 73 -5.36 -9.77 1.37
CA GLN A 73 -4.48 -10.88 1.77
C GLN A 73 -4.98 -11.62 3.01
N MET A 74 -5.56 -10.89 3.97
CA MET A 74 -6.16 -11.45 5.18
C MET A 74 -7.60 -11.93 4.97
N GLN A 75 -8.17 -11.75 3.78
CA GLN A 75 -9.54 -12.12 3.43
C GLN A 75 -10.57 -11.48 4.38
N LEU A 76 -10.36 -10.21 4.73
CA LEU A 76 -11.31 -9.47 5.55
C LEU A 76 -12.56 -9.15 4.72
N THR A 77 -13.73 -9.29 5.34
CA THR A 77 -14.95 -8.69 4.76
C THR A 77 -14.95 -7.20 5.05
N VAL A 78 -15.73 -6.43 4.29
CA VAL A 78 -15.90 -4.98 4.52
C VAL A 78 -16.36 -4.72 5.96
N GLU A 79 -17.31 -5.51 6.45
CA GLU A 79 -17.84 -5.36 7.82
C GLU A 79 -16.77 -5.63 8.87
N ARG A 80 -15.91 -6.63 8.67
CA ARG A 80 -14.81 -6.92 9.60
C ARG A 80 -13.72 -5.87 9.51
N TYR A 81 -13.40 -5.39 8.31
CA TYR A 81 -12.39 -4.35 8.14
C TYR A 81 -12.85 -3.04 8.82
N ASP A 82 -14.12 -2.67 8.63
CA ASP A 82 -14.70 -1.51 9.30
C ASP A 82 -14.73 -1.67 10.82
N ALA A 83 -15.31 -2.77 11.32
CA ALA A 83 -15.49 -3.00 12.75
C ALA A 83 -14.17 -3.19 13.51
N ASP A 84 -13.20 -3.89 12.93
CA ASP A 84 -11.97 -4.27 13.62
C ASP A 84 -10.87 -3.19 13.48
N TYR A 85 -10.93 -2.32 12.47
CA TYR A 85 -9.85 -1.34 12.18
C TYR A 85 -10.34 0.12 12.08
N TYR A 86 -11.27 0.45 11.19
CA TYR A 86 -11.71 1.84 10.99
C TYR A 86 -12.52 2.37 12.17
N GLY A 87 -13.49 1.61 12.68
CA GLY A 87 -14.29 1.97 13.85
C GLY A 87 -13.43 2.34 15.07
N PRO A 88 -12.48 1.49 15.49
CA PRO A 88 -11.53 1.81 16.55
C PRO A 88 -10.65 3.05 16.26
N ALA A 89 -10.21 3.23 15.01
CA ALA A 89 -9.39 4.40 14.64
C ALA A 89 -10.19 5.71 14.70
N PHE A 90 -11.43 5.72 14.23
CA PHE A 90 -12.32 6.87 14.39
C PHE A 90 -12.70 7.12 15.84
N HIS A 91 -12.93 6.08 16.64
CA HIS A 91 -13.14 6.26 18.08
C HIS A 91 -11.91 6.86 18.78
N ALA A 92 -10.71 6.48 18.35
CA ALA A 92 -9.47 7.04 18.88
C ALA A 92 -9.28 8.53 18.53
N LEU A 93 -9.86 9.01 17.43
CA LEU A 93 -9.83 10.43 17.05
C LEU A 93 -10.44 11.34 18.13
N ASP A 94 -11.45 10.85 18.86
CA ASP A 94 -12.10 11.57 19.96
C ASP A 94 -11.23 11.67 21.22
N VAL A 95 -10.12 10.92 21.29
CA VAL A 95 -9.23 10.91 22.46
C VAL A 95 -8.33 12.15 22.46
N THR A 96 -8.30 12.87 23.58
CA THR A 96 -7.41 14.02 23.77
C THR A 96 -5.96 13.66 23.44
N GLY A 97 -5.38 14.43 22.52
CA GLY A 97 -3.99 14.25 22.10
C GLY A 97 -3.79 13.25 20.96
N PHE A 98 -4.86 12.71 20.34
CA PHE A 98 -4.76 11.83 19.18
C PHE A 98 -3.80 12.38 18.10
N CYS A 99 -4.04 13.60 17.61
CA CYS A 99 -3.20 14.20 16.57
C CYS A 99 -1.74 14.38 17.01
N ALA A 100 -1.49 14.78 18.26
CA ALA A 100 -0.14 14.94 18.78
C ALA A 100 0.61 13.59 18.92
N ASN A 101 -0.13 12.50 19.14
CA ASN A 101 0.43 11.17 19.33
C ASN A 101 0.61 10.43 17.99
N GLU A 102 -0.38 10.48 17.10
CA GLU A 102 -0.41 9.68 15.88
C GLU A 102 0.13 10.42 14.65
N GLY A 103 -0.12 11.73 14.56
CA GLY A 103 0.33 12.57 13.43
C GLY A 103 1.83 12.47 13.14
N PRO A 104 2.72 12.63 14.15
CA PRO A 104 4.16 12.53 13.93
C PRO A 104 4.66 11.17 13.41
N LYS A 105 3.85 10.11 13.50
CA LYS A 105 4.22 8.76 13.05
C LYS A 105 4.03 8.57 11.54
N ILE A 106 3.22 9.41 10.88
CA ILE A 106 2.84 9.27 9.47
C ILE A 106 4.06 9.26 8.55
N ALA A 107 4.93 10.26 8.65
CA ALA A 107 6.14 10.34 7.82
C ALA A 107 7.06 9.13 7.98
N GLY A 108 7.15 8.58 9.21
CA GLY A 108 7.89 7.37 9.50
C GLY A 108 7.29 6.13 8.83
N LEU A 109 5.95 6.03 8.82
CA LEU A 109 5.23 4.96 8.13
C LEU A 109 5.43 5.04 6.61
N ILE A 110 5.25 6.20 6.00
CA ILE A 110 5.44 6.40 4.54
C ILE A 110 6.84 5.95 4.12
N LYS A 111 7.87 6.39 4.86
CA LYS A 111 9.26 5.98 4.61
C LYS A 111 9.46 4.47 4.73
N GLU A 112 8.77 3.81 5.66
CA GLU A 112 8.78 2.36 5.79
C GLU A 112 8.17 1.68 4.56
N LEU A 113 7.00 2.14 4.10
CA LEU A 113 6.31 1.60 2.93
C LEU A 113 7.15 1.75 1.66
N MET A 114 7.76 2.92 1.45
CA MET A 114 8.64 3.16 0.31
C MET A 114 9.87 2.24 0.34
N LYS A 115 10.45 1.99 1.51
CA LYS A 115 11.57 1.05 1.66
C LYS A 115 11.17 -0.39 1.34
N ARG A 116 9.89 -0.74 1.52
CA ARG A 116 9.32 -2.05 1.19
C ARG A 116 8.89 -2.16 -0.29
N GLY A 117 9.10 -1.13 -1.09
CA GLY A 117 8.84 -1.13 -2.53
C GLY A 117 7.60 -0.34 -2.96
N GLY A 118 6.94 0.35 -2.02
CA GLY A 118 5.90 1.32 -2.35
C GLY A 118 6.44 2.54 -3.07
N THR A 119 5.61 3.14 -3.91
CA THR A 119 5.94 4.35 -4.66
C THR A 119 4.91 5.42 -4.38
N LEU A 120 5.37 6.68 -4.30
CA LEU A 120 4.48 7.83 -4.36
C LEU A 120 4.22 8.07 -5.85
N GLU A 121 3.01 7.72 -6.29
CA GLU A 121 2.59 7.92 -7.68
C GLU A 121 2.08 9.35 -7.87
N ASP A 122 2.38 9.95 -9.01
CA ASP A 122 1.78 11.22 -9.40
C ASP A 122 0.29 10.97 -9.67
N VAL A 123 -0.56 11.48 -8.79
CA VAL A 123 -2.02 11.38 -8.95
C VAL A 123 -2.46 12.43 -9.97
N THR A 124 -2.61 12.02 -11.24
CA THR A 124 -3.21 12.86 -12.28
C THR A 124 -4.69 12.50 -12.42
N PHE A 125 -5.58 13.42 -12.07
CA PHE A 125 -7.00 13.30 -12.37
C PHE A 125 -7.24 13.86 -13.78
N ASP A 126 -7.54 12.98 -14.73
CA ASP A 126 -7.96 13.31 -16.10
C ASP A 126 -9.45 13.67 -16.21
#